data_AF-A0AAV1LEV7-F1
#
_entry.id   AF-A0AAV1LEV7-F1
#
_cell.length_a   1.000
_cell.length_b   1.000
_cell.length_c   1.000
_cell.angle_alpha   90.00
_cell.angle_beta   90.00
_cell.angle_gamma   90.00
#
_symmetry.space_group_name_H-M   'P 1'
#
loop_
_entity.id
_entity.type
_entity.pdbx_description
1 polymer ?
#
loop_
_entity_poly.entity_id
_entity_poly.type
_entity_poly.pdbx_seq_one_letter_code
_entity_poly.pdbx_strand_id
1 'polypeptide(L)'
;MAEDQSAGIGAQIGSAIKNKLADSIRNMDVLSIIQNIVATTPEDEESEEIREKLQGVLRQYNEMPENEKVQFANQLKEALATKLQRKLQDTPINLTGLDEAISQAIMFKLYLVGAGVLLLIMVIVFFGYKLYKSIKDKEKKREEKKKAKQMKKKK
;
A
#
# COMPACT_ATOMS: atom_id res chain seq x y z
N MET A 1 10.20 -23.03 10.44
CA MET A 1 10.07 -21.89 11.37
C MET A 1 10.25 -20.61 10.58
N ALA A 2 9.18 -20.09 9.98
CA ALA A 2 9.23 -18.89 9.13
C ALA A 2 7.87 -18.15 9.09
N GLU A 3 7.15 -18.09 10.22
CA GLU A 3 5.77 -17.56 10.24
C GLU A 3 5.58 -16.27 11.06
N ASP A 4 6.63 -15.63 11.57
CA ASP A 4 6.48 -14.54 12.56
C ASP A 4 6.94 -13.15 12.07
N GLN A 5 6.89 -12.89 10.76
CA GLN A 5 7.23 -11.57 10.20
C GLN A 5 6.04 -10.81 9.60
N SER A 6 4.91 -11.46 9.33
CA SER A 6 3.72 -10.77 8.77
C SER A 6 2.85 -10.12 9.85
N ALA A 7 2.89 -10.60 11.10
CA ALA A 7 2.10 -10.06 12.21
C ALA A 7 2.44 -8.60 12.60
N GLY A 8 3.56 -8.06 12.08
CA GLY A 8 4.00 -6.69 12.39
C GLY A 8 3.47 -5.59 11.47
N ILE A 9 3.19 -5.89 10.20
CA ILE A 9 2.89 -4.85 9.20
C ILE A 9 1.47 -4.33 9.36
N GLY A 10 0.47 -5.22 9.49
CA GLY A 10 -0.91 -4.83 9.76
C GLY A 10 -1.04 -4.01 11.05
N ALA A 11 -0.36 -4.41 12.13
CA ALA A 11 -0.36 -3.67 13.39
C ALA A 11 0.28 -2.28 13.28
N GLN A 12 1.40 -2.15 12.54
CA GLN A 12 2.07 -0.87 12.29
C GLN A 12 1.22 0.07 11.42
N ILE A 13 0.60 -0.46 10.36
CA ILE A 13 -0.31 0.30 9.50
C ILE A 13 -1.55 0.75 10.29
N GLY A 14 -2.12 -0.13 11.11
CA GLY A 14 -3.26 0.21 11.97
C GLY A 14 -2.94 1.36 12.92
N SER A 15 -1.77 1.33 13.57
CA SER A 15 -1.31 2.43 14.43
C SER A 15 -1.08 3.73 13.65
N ALA A 16 -0.44 3.66 12.47
CA ALA A 16 -0.22 4.81 11.61
C ALA A 16 -1.53 5.45 11.12
N ILE A 17 -2.53 4.63 10.76
CA ILE A 17 -3.87 5.10 10.36
C ILE A 17 -4.56 5.78 11.54
N LYS A 18 -4.52 5.20 12.74
CA LYS A 18 -5.14 5.80 13.95
C LYS A 18 -4.57 7.20 14.22
N ASN A 19 -3.24 7.34 14.17
CA ASN A 19 -2.58 8.63 14.38
C ASN A 19 -2.93 9.64 13.27
N LYS A 20 -2.84 9.21 12.01
CA LYS A 20 -3.14 10.09 10.88
C LYS A 20 -4.62 10.52 10.83
N LEU A 21 -5.54 9.65 11.25
CA LEU A 21 -6.96 9.95 11.32
C LEU A 21 -7.27 10.95 12.46
N ALA A 22 -6.63 10.78 13.63
CA ALA A 22 -6.74 11.75 14.72
C ALA A 22 -6.20 13.13 14.32
N ASP A 23 -5.07 13.17 13.62
CA ASP A 23 -4.48 14.43 13.11
C ASP A 23 -5.31 15.06 11.99
N SER A 24 -5.93 14.24 11.14
CA SER A 24 -6.83 14.74 10.09
C SER A 24 -8.03 15.46 10.69
N ILE A 25 -8.59 14.97 11.81
CA ILE A 25 -9.72 15.63 12.49
C ILE A 25 -9.33 16.98 13.09
N ARG A 26 -8.13 17.08 13.69
CA ARG A 26 -7.63 18.34 14.25
C ARG A 26 -7.54 19.45 13.20
N ASN A 27 -7.20 19.08 11.97
CA ASN A 27 -7.07 20.00 10.84
C ASN A 27 -8.35 20.20 10.03
N MET A 28 -9.41 19.44 10.33
CA MET A 28 -10.64 19.46 9.54
C MET A 28 -11.55 20.61 9.96
N ASP A 29 -12.31 21.15 9.00
CA ASP A 29 -13.38 22.09 9.30
C ASP A 29 -14.66 21.33 9.70
N VAL A 30 -14.74 20.98 10.97
CA VAL A 30 -15.88 20.29 11.57
C VAL A 30 -17.17 21.09 11.53
N LEU A 31 -17.10 22.42 11.46
CA LEU A 31 -18.30 23.26 11.36
C LEU A 31 -18.94 23.12 9.98
N SER A 32 -18.13 23.15 8.94
CA SER A 32 -18.60 22.88 7.57
C SER A 32 -19.20 21.49 7.41
N ILE A 33 -18.67 20.48 8.11
CA ILE A 33 -19.24 19.13 8.09
C ILE A 33 -20.60 19.10 8.81
N ILE A 34 -20.71 19.71 9.99
CA ILE A 34 -21.98 19.81 10.71
C ILE A 34 -23.02 20.55 9.86
N GLN A 35 -22.63 21.64 9.20
CA GLN A 35 -23.49 22.37 8.28
C GLN A 35 -23.95 21.50 7.10
N ASN A 36 -23.05 20.73 6.49
CA ASN A 36 -23.40 19.82 5.40
C ASN A 36 -24.36 18.71 5.87
N ILE A 37 -24.12 18.13 7.05
CA ILE A 37 -25.00 17.09 7.61
C ILE A 37 -26.39 17.66 7.88
N VAL A 38 -26.49 18.87 8.46
CA VAL A 38 -27.76 19.54 8.73
C VAL A 38 -28.50 19.97 7.45
N ALA A 39 -27.75 20.31 6.40
CA ALA A 39 -28.27 20.66 5.09
C ALA A 39 -28.72 19.44 4.27
N THR A 40 -28.25 18.25 4.62
CA THR A 40 -28.67 17.00 3.97
C THR A 40 -30.04 16.57 4.49
N THR A 41 -30.89 16.06 3.60
CA THR A 41 -32.21 15.54 3.96
C THR A 41 -32.04 14.25 4.76
N PRO A 42 -32.65 14.12 5.96
CA PRO A 42 -32.61 12.88 6.74
C PRO A 42 -33.39 11.77 6.03
N GLU A 43 -32.82 10.56 6.01
CA GLU A 43 -33.46 9.38 5.41
C GLU A 43 -34.24 8.53 6.43
N ASP A 44 -34.00 8.75 7.73
CA ASP A 44 -34.59 8.02 8.86
C ASP A 44 -34.86 8.92 10.09
N GLU A 45 -35.68 8.42 11.03
CA GLU A 45 -36.04 9.14 12.28
C GLU A 45 -34.81 9.46 13.16
N GLU A 46 -33.80 8.59 13.18
CA GLU A 46 -32.57 8.82 13.96
C GLU A 46 -31.76 10.00 13.39
N SER A 47 -31.71 10.16 12.07
CA SER A 47 -31.06 11.30 11.43
C SER A 47 -31.80 12.61 11.67
N GLU A 48 -33.12 12.59 11.87
CA GLU A 48 -33.88 13.78 12.26
C GLU A 48 -33.47 14.27 13.65
N GLU A 49 -33.39 13.37 14.63
CA GLU A 49 -32.98 13.72 16.00
C GLU A 49 -31.52 14.23 16.05
N ILE A 50 -30.63 13.59 15.28
CA ILE A 50 -29.23 14.03 15.17
C ILE A 50 -29.16 15.41 14.52
N ARG A 51 -29.93 15.65 13.45
CA ARG A 51 -30.00 16.94 12.76
C ARG A 51 -30.49 18.04 13.69
N GLU A 52 -31.52 17.78 14.50
CA GLU A 52 -32.05 18.75 15.45
C GLU A 52 -31.01 19.13 16.52
N LYS A 53 -30.30 18.14 17.08
CA LYS A 53 -29.20 18.39 18.02
C LYS A 53 -28.07 19.19 17.38
N LEU A 54 -27.70 18.88 16.13
CA LEU A 54 -26.68 19.61 15.38
C LEU A 54 -27.12 21.05 15.04
N GLN A 55 -28.40 21.27 14.75
CA GLN A 55 -28.95 22.63 14.60
C GLN A 55 -28.87 23.42 15.90
N GLY A 56 -29.15 22.79 17.05
CA GLY A 56 -28.98 23.42 18.36
C GLY A 56 -27.53 23.86 18.60
N VAL A 57 -26.57 23.00 18.26
CA VAL A 57 -25.13 23.31 18.34
C VAL A 57 -24.74 24.47 17.42
N LEU A 58 -25.27 24.52 16.20
CA LEU A 58 -25.02 25.63 15.25
C LEU A 58 -25.65 26.94 15.73
N ARG A 59 -26.85 26.91 16.34
CA ARG A 59 -27.46 28.11 16.94
C ARG A 59 -26.61 28.65 18.08
N GLN A 60 -26.21 27.78 19.00
CA GLN A 60 -25.35 28.15 20.11
C GLN A 60 -24.02 28.74 19.62
N TYR A 61 -23.45 28.18 18.56
CA TYR A 61 -22.25 28.72 17.91
C TYR A 61 -22.47 30.11 17.28
N ASN A 62 -23.63 30.33 16.67
CA ASN A 62 -23.94 31.60 16.01
C ASN A 62 -24.24 32.73 17.01
N GLU A 63 -24.86 32.40 18.15
CA GLU A 63 -25.21 33.32 19.24
C GLU A 63 -24.02 33.70 20.13
N MET A 64 -22.94 32.92 20.12
CA MET A 64 -21.69 33.28 20.82
C MET A 64 -21.00 34.49 20.17
N PRO A 65 -20.30 35.33 20.94
CA PRO A 65 -19.46 36.39 20.40
C PRO A 65 -18.22 35.83 19.68
N GLU A 66 -17.67 36.56 18.69
CA GLU A 66 -16.62 36.04 17.78
C GLU A 66 -15.36 35.50 18.48
N ASN A 67 -14.99 36.09 19.62
CA ASN A 67 -13.89 35.64 20.45
C ASN A 67 -14.13 34.25 21.08
N GLU A 68 -15.39 33.92 21.39
CA GLU A 68 -15.80 32.63 21.96
C GLU A 68 -16.00 31.57 20.86
N LYS A 69 -16.40 31.97 19.66
CA LYS A 69 -16.56 31.06 18.51
C LYS A 69 -15.29 30.29 18.18
N VAL A 70 -14.14 30.96 18.23
CA VAL A 70 -12.84 30.31 17.99
C VAL A 70 -12.53 29.27 19.06
N GLN A 71 -12.82 29.58 20.33
CA GLN A 71 -12.61 28.65 21.43
C GLN A 71 -13.53 27.44 21.34
N PHE A 72 -14.81 27.66 21.02
CA PHE A 72 -15.78 26.61 20.82
C PHE A 72 -15.36 25.65 19.69
N ALA A 73 -14.94 26.19 18.54
CA ALA A 73 -14.49 25.39 17.41
C ALA A 73 -13.28 24.53 17.77
N ASN A 74 -12.32 25.09 18.52
CA ASN A 74 -11.15 24.36 18.98
C ASN A 74 -11.51 23.27 20.00
N GLN A 75 -12.40 23.56 20.96
CA GLN A 75 -12.88 22.58 21.92
C GLN A 75 -13.65 21.44 21.26
N LEU A 76 -14.48 21.75 20.25
CA LEU A 76 -15.22 20.76 19.49
C LEU A 76 -14.28 19.84 18.70
N LYS A 77 -13.26 20.40 18.04
CA LYS A 77 -12.21 19.63 17.36
C LYS A 77 -11.48 18.70 18.32
N GLU A 78 -11.05 19.21 19.46
CA GLU A 78 -10.33 18.44 20.48
C GLU A 78 -11.20 17.31 21.07
N ALA A 79 -12.46 17.60 21.37
CA ALA A 79 -13.41 16.63 21.91
C ALA A 79 -13.72 15.51 20.91
N LEU A 80 -13.88 15.85 19.62
CA LEU A 80 -14.11 14.87 18.55
C LEU A 80 -12.87 14.02 18.29
N ALA A 81 -11.69 14.64 18.22
CA ALA A 81 -10.41 13.92 18.08
C ALA A 81 -10.23 12.93 19.24
N THR A 82 -10.49 13.37 20.48
CA THR A 82 -10.37 12.52 21.68
C THR A 82 -11.39 11.38 21.69
N LYS A 83 -12.67 11.66 21.40
CA LYS A 83 -13.71 10.63 21.34
C LYS A 83 -13.45 9.61 20.24
N LEU A 84 -13.01 10.08 19.07
CA LEU A 84 -12.67 9.17 17.97
C LEU A 84 -11.44 8.35 18.32
N GLN A 85 -10.41 8.96 18.90
CA GLN A 85 -9.21 8.25 19.33
C GLN A 85 -9.56 7.15 20.34
N ARG A 86 -10.44 7.40 21.32
CA ARG A 86 -10.96 6.36 22.23
C ARG A 86 -11.70 5.26 21.49
N LYS A 87 -12.66 5.62 20.61
CA LYS A 87 -13.42 4.64 19.81
C LYS A 87 -12.53 3.78 18.92
N LEU A 88 -11.48 4.36 18.34
CA LEU A 88 -10.48 3.66 17.52
C LEU A 88 -9.49 2.84 18.34
N GLN A 89 -9.28 3.16 19.62
CA GLN A 89 -8.53 2.30 20.53
C GLN A 89 -9.34 1.06 20.89
N ASP A 90 -10.62 1.23 21.21
CA ASP A 90 -11.52 0.14 21.59
C ASP A 90 -11.97 -0.72 20.41
N THR A 91 -11.97 -0.17 19.20
CA THR A 91 -12.30 -0.91 17.98
C THR A 91 -11.02 -1.41 17.32
N PRO A 92 -10.76 -2.73 17.29
CA PRO A 92 -9.66 -3.25 16.49
C PRO A 92 -9.93 -2.91 15.03
N ILE A 93 -9.06 -2.10 14.42
CA ILE A 93 -9.08 -1.93 12.96
C ILE A 93 -8.67 -3.29 12.39
N ASN A 94 -9.65 -4.05 11.92
CA ASN A 94 -9.43 -5.36 11.33
C ASN A 94 -8.77 -5.18 9.96
N LEU A 95 -7.43 -5.16 9.96
CA LEU A 95 -6.60 -5.19 8.75
C LEU A 95 -6.27 -6.63 8.33
N THR A 96 -6.97 -7.61 8.90
CA THR A 96 -6.72 -9.05 8.71
C THR A 96 -6.77 -9.48 7.24
N GLY A 97 -7.65 -8.86 6.42
CA GLY A 97 -7.69 -9.11 4.98
C GLY A 97 -6.61 -8.38 4.17
N LEU A 98 -6.01 -7.34 4.73
CA LEU A 98 -4.94 -6.58 4.07
C LEU A 98 -3.63 -7.35 4.11
N ASP A 99 -3.33 -8.06 5.20
CA ASP A 99 -2.13 -8.89 5.32
C ASP A 99 -2.13 -10.05 4.31
N GLU A 100 -3.29 -10.65 4.06
CA GLU A 100 -3.47 -11.70 3.06
C GLU A 100 -3.31 -11.15 1.64
N ALA A 101 -3.96 -10.02 1.32
CA ALA A 101 -3.84 -9.37 0.02
C ALA A 101 -2.40 -8.90 -0.29
N ILE A 102 -1.70 -8.33 0.70
CA ILE A 102 -0.30 -7.93 0.58
C ILE A 102 0.60 -9.15 0.40
N SER A 103 0.41 -10.20 1.21
CA SER A 103 1.20 -11.44 1.09
C SER A 103 1.02 -12.09 -0.28
N GLN A 104 -0.20 -12.15 -0.79
CA GLN A 104 -0.49 -12.72 -2.11
C GLN A 104 0.16 -11.90 -3.23
N ALA A 105 0.08 -10.56 -3.15
CA ALA A 105 0.71 -9.67 -4.12
C ALA A 105 2.24 -9.80 -4.11
N ILE A 106 2.86 -9.91 -2.94
CA ILE A 106 4.31 -10.11 -2.80
C ILE A 106 4.72 -11.47 -3.37
N MET A 107 4.01 -12.55 -3.03
CA MET A 107 4.29 -13.89 -3.58
C MET A 107 4.19 -13.89 -5.10
N PHE A 108 3.13 -13.33 -5.67
CA PHE A 108 2.95 -13.28 -7.12
C PHE A 108 4.11 -12.54 -7.80
N LYS A 109 4.51 -11.39 -7.25
CA LYS A 109 5.64 -10.62 -7.75
C LYS A 109 6.96 -11.41 -7.66
N LEU A 110 7.18 -12.10 -6.54
CA LEU A 110 8.37 -12.94 -6.36
C LEU A 110 8.42 -14.09 -7.37
N TYR A 111 7.30 -14.76 -7.59
CA TYR A 111 7.17 -15.84 -8.58
C TYR A 111 7.43 -15.34 -9.99
N LEU A 112 6.88 -14.18 -10.36
CA LEU A 112 7.04 -13.61 -11.69
C LEU A 112 8.51 -13.22 -11.95
N VAL A 113 9.16 -12.59 -10.97
CA VAL A 113 10.60 -12.28 -11.04
C VAL A 113 11.43 -13.56 -11.11
N GLY A 114 11.14 -14.55 -10.25
CA GLY A 114 11.85 -15.83 -10.23
C GLY A 114 11.72 -16.59 -11.56
N ALA A 115 10.51 -16.64 -12.13
CA ALA A 115 10.26 -17.24 -13.43
C ALA A 115 11.01 -16.50 -14.55
N GLY A 116 11.04 -15.16 -14.51
CA GLY A 116 11.79 -14.34 -15.47
C GLY A 116 13.30 -14.61 -15.41
N VAL A 117 13.88 -14.68 -14.21
CA VAL A 117 15.30 -15.01 -14.00
C VAL A 117 15.60 -16.42 -14.49
N LEU A 118 14.75 -17.40 -14.17
CA LEU A 118 14.92 -18.78 -14.62
C LEU A 118 14.88 -18.87 -16.16
N LEU A 119 13.94 -18.18 -16.80
CA LEU A 119 13.84 -18.11 -18.26
C LEU A 119 15.10 -17.50 -18.86
N LEU A 120 15.62 -16.41 -18.28
CA LEU A 120 16.86 -15.77 -18.71
C LEU A 120 18.05 -16.74 -18.62
N ILE A 121 18.17 -17.48 -17.51
CA ILE A 121 19.21 -18.51 -17.36
C ILE A 121 19.06 -19.59 -18.44
N MET A 122 17.85 -20.07 -18.71
CA MET A 122 17.62 -21.05 -19.77
C MET A 122 18.06 -20.54 -21.15
N VAL A 123 17.75 -19.28 -21.48
CA VAL A 123 18.21 -18.65 -22.72
C VAL A 123 19.74 -18.62 -22.75
N ILE A 124 20.39 -18.14 -21.69
CA ILE A 124 21.86 -18.08 -21.63
C ILE A 124 22.50 -19.46 -21.77
N VAL A 125 21.97 -20.48 -21.10
CA VAL A 125 22.49 -21.86 -21.19
C VAL A 125 22.30 -22.44 -22.59
N PHE A 126 21.12 -22.26 -23.19
CA PHE A 126 20.82 -22.77 -24.52
C PHE A 126 21.71 -22.14 -25.61
N PHE A 127 21.78 -20.81 -25.63
CA PHE A 127 22.60 -20.08 -26.58
C PHE A 127 24.09 -20.20 -26.27
N GLY A 128 24.48 -20.20 -25.00
CA GLY A 128 25.85 -20.43 -24.55
C GLY A 128 26.38 -21.80 -24.97
N TYR A 129 25.60 -22.85 -24.79
CA TYR A 129 25.95 -24.20 -25.26
C TYR A 129 26.09 -24.25 -26.79
N LYS A 130 25.14 -23.65 -27.53
CA LYS A 130 25.17 -23.63 -29.00
C LYS A 130 26.37 -22.82 -29.54
N LEU A 131 26.68 -21.69 -28.90
CA LEU A 131 27.86 -20.87 -29.21
C LEU A 131 29.16 -21.63 -28.94
N TYR A 132 29.27 -22.25 -27.76
CA TYR A 132 30.42 -23.07 -27.39
C TYR A 132 30.66 -24.20 -28.41
N LYS A 133 29.60 -24.95 -28.76
CA LYS A 133 29.68 -26.02 -29.76
C LYS A 133 30.11 -25.50 -31.14
N SER A 134 29.54 -24.37 -31.59
CA SER A 134 29.88 -23.78 -32.89
C SER A 134 31.34 -23.33 -33.00
N ILE A 135 31.89 -22.75 -31.93
CA ILE A 135 33.29 -22.31 -31.88
C ILE A 135 34.21 -23.53 -31.92
N LYS A 136 33.93 -24.54 -31.09
CA LYS A 136 34.73 -25.77 -31.01
C LYS A 136 34.77 -26.54 -32.33
N ASP A 137 33.64 -26.64 -33.02
CA ASP A 137 33.57 -27.29 -34.33
C ASP A 137 34.34 -26.49 -35.41
N LYS A 138 34.35 -25.15 -35.34
CA LYS A 138 35.14 -24.30 -36.23
C LYS A 138 36.64 -24.45 -36.02
N GLU A 139 37.09 -24.54 -34.76
CA GLU A 139 38.50 -24.75 -34.43
C GLU A 139 38.99 -26.12 -34.91
N LYS A 140 38.22 -27.18 -34.66
CA LYS A 140 38.54 -28.53 -35.14
C LYS A 140 38.70 -28.58 -36.65
N LYS A 141 37.78 -27.96 -37.41
CA LYS A 141 37.89 -27.87 -38.88
C LYS A 141 39.10 -27.05 -39.33
N ARG A 142 39.54 -26.04 -38.58
CA ARG A 142 40.75 -25.27 -38.91
C ARG A 142 42.02 -26.09 -38.67
N GLU A 143 42.08 -26.86 -37.60
CA GLU A 143 43.20 -27.75 -37.32
C GLU A 143 43.32 -28.89 -38.35
N GLU A 144 42.19 -29.53 -38.68
CA GLU A 144 42.16 -30.55 -39.73
C GLU A 144 42.60 -29.98 -41.08
N LYS A 145 42.15 -28.78 -41.44
CA LYS A 145 42.61 -28.07 -42.65
C LYS A 145 44.10 -27.75 -42.61
N LYS A 146 44.67 -27.37 -41.46
CA LYS A 146 46.11 -27.13 -41.32
C LYS A 146 46.92 -28.43 -41.44
N LYS A 147 46.48 -29.52 -40.80
CA LYS A 147 47.13 -30.84 -40.86
C LYS A 147 47.12 -31.41 -42.28
N ALA A 148 45.99 -31.33 -42.99
CA ALA A 148 45.90 -31.77 -44.38
C ALA A 148 46.80 -30.95 -45.32
N LYS A 149 46.92 -29.63 -45.10
CA LYS A 149 47.85 -28.77 -45.86
C LYS A 149 49.32 -29.12 -45.61
N GLN A 150 49.70 -29.47 -44.38
CA GLN A 150 51.07 -29.87 -44.06
C GLN A 150 51.43 -31.25 -44.64
N MET A 151 50.51 -32.22 -44.61
CA MET A 151 50.76 -33.53 -45.23
C MET A 151 50.90 -33.44 -46.75
N LYS A 152 50.10 -32.58 -47.41
CA LYS A 152 50.21 -32.33 -48.86
C LYS A 152 51.49 -31.59 -49.27
N LYS A 153 52.15 -30.88 -48.36
CA LYS A 153 53.46 -30.23 -48.62
C LYS A 153 54.65 -31.16 -48.35
N LYS A 154 54.44 -32.26 -47.61
CA LYS A 154 55.47 -33.25 -47.26
C LYS A 154 55.45 -34.49 -48.18
N LYS A 155 54.51 -34.54 -49.11
CA LYS A 155 54.34 -35.60 -50.10
C LYS A 155 54.60 -35.01 -51.48
#